data_AF-A0A1X9SX57-F1
#
_entry.id   AF-A0A1X9SX57-F1
#
_cell.length_a   1.000
_cell.length_b   1.000
_cell.length_c   1.000
_cell.angle_alpha   90.00
_cell.angle_beta   90.00
_cell.angle_gamma   90.00
#
_symmetry.space_group_name_H-M   'P 1'
#
loop_
_entity.id
_entity.type
_entity.pdbx_description
1 polymer ?
#
loop_
_entity_poly.entity_id
_entity_poly.type
_entity_poly.pdbx_seq_one_letter_code
_entity_poly.pdbx_strand_id
1 'polypeptide(L)'
;MRVCIDCECLLLAESLRLFLGSSATTRKDCDFIVSDRATKGSKPVFVIDSNSPYLKVPFNKETLLNTLGEFYSAMQISGKIQSSELTSLERRVGDLVDKFKSDLIRIIKDEYEK
;
A
#
# COMPACT_ATOMS: atom_id res chain seq x y z
N MET A 1 4.45 0.24 -0.44
CA MET A 1 3.71 1.15 0.45
C MET A 1 4.67 2.19 1.02
N ARG A 2 4.54 3.44 0.58
CA ARG A 2 5.26 4.62 1.07
C ARG A 2 4.30 5.47 1.89
N VAL A 3 4.64 5.84 3.12
CA VAL A 3 3.74 6.55 4.03
C VAL A 3 4.37 7.82 4.59
N CYS A 4 3.58 8.87 4.77
CA CYS A 4 4.01 10.07 5.48
C CYS A 4 3.38 10.08 6.87
N ILE A 5 4.19 10.32 7.91
CA ILE A 5 3.72 10.37 9.29
C ILE A 5 3.43 11.83 9.64
N ASP A 6 2.19 12.12 10.05
CA ASP A 6 1.72 13.44 10.45
C ASP A 6 0.83 13.31 11.70
N CYS A 7 1.46 13.07 12.84
CA CYS A 7 0.78 12.97 14.14
C CYS A 7 1.04 14.22 14.99
N GLU A 8 0.07 14.59 15.82
CA GLU A 8 0.22 15.61 16.86
C GLU A 8 0.92 15.02 18.10
N CYS A 9 0.60 13.77 18.42
CA CYS A 9 1.26 12.98 19.44
C CYS A 9 2.68 12.59 19.01
N LEU A 10 3.68 13.24 19.61
CA LEU A 10 5.10 13.00 19.32
C LEU A 10 5.52 11.55 19.60
N LEU A 11 5.00 10.94 20.68
CA LEU A 11 5.34 9.56 21.03
C LEU A 11 4.83 8.56 19.99
N LEU A 12 3.62 8.78 19.48
CA LEU A 12 3.07 7.98 18.40
C LEU A 12 3.86 8.20 17.11
N ALA A 13 4.16 9.46 16.77
CA ALA A 13 4.97 9.78 15.60
C ALA A 13 6.31 9.04 15.61
N GLU A 14 7.02 9.06 16.74
CA GLU A 14 8.33 8.42 16.87
C GLU A 14 8.22 6.89 16.87
N SER A 15 7.21 6.34 17.53
CA SER A 15 6.93 4.90 17.50
C SER A 15 6.63 4.41 16.08
N LEU A 16 5.85 5.17 15.31
CA LEU A 16 5.58 4.88 13.90
C LEU A 16 6.85 4.96 13.05
N ARG A 17 7.73 5.94 13.29
CA ARG A 17 9.03 6.01 12.59
C ARG A 17 9.89 4.78 12.86
N LEU A 18 9.94 4.32 14.11
CA LEU A 18 10.66 3.10 14.49
C LEU A 18 10.07 1.83 13.84
N PHE A 19 8.75 1.73 13.75
CA PHE A 19 8.09 0.54 13.20
C PHE A 19 8.10 0.51 11.67
N LEU A 20 7.95 1.65 11.01
CA LEU A 20 7.80 1.78 9.56
C LEU A 20 9.13 1.98 8.84
N GLY A 21 10.16 2.48 9.54
CA GLY A 21 11.54 2.56 9.05
C GLY A 21 11.63 3.14 7.64
N SER A 22 12.14 2.32 6.70
CA SER A 22 12.34 2.69 5.29
C SER A 22 11.05 3.00 4.50
N SER A 23 9.88 2.64 5.03
CA SER A 23 8.59 2.95 4.39
C SER A 23 8.13 4.38 4.66
N ALA A 24 8.67 5.04 5.69
CA ALA A 24 8.35 6.42 6.02
C ALA A 24 9.05 7.40 5.05
N THR A 25 8.29 8.28 4.42
CA THR A 25 8.78 9.22 3.41
C THR A 25 8.12 10.60 3.53
N THR A 26 8.47 11.51 2.62
CA THR A 26 7.94 12.87 2.59
C THR A 26 6.48 12.88 2.14
N ARG A 27 5.75 13.96 2.47
CA ARG A 27 4.36 14.16 2.04
C ARG A 27 4.20 14.17 0.52
N LYS A 28 5.21 14.58 -0.25
CA LYS A 28 5.17 14.57 -1.72
C LYS A 28 5.21 13.15 -2.26
N ASP A 29 6.02 12.31 -1.62
CA ASP A 29 6.35 10.97 -2.07
C ASP A 29 5.42 9.88 -1.52
N CYS A 30 4.68 10.11 -0.44
CA CYS A 30 3.85 9.04 0.12
C CYS A 30 2.66 8.63 -0.75
N ASP A 31 2.21 7.39 -0.62
CA ASP A 31 0.96 6.90 -1.17
C ASP A 31 -0.23 7.43 -0.33
N PHE A 32 -0.06 7.48 1.00
CA PHE A 32 -1.03 7.99 1.95
C PHE A 32 -0.37 8.54 3.22
N ILE A 33 -1.17 9.17 4.07
CA ILE A 33 -0.72 9.80 5.32
C ILE A 33 -1.18 8.94 6.50
N VAL A 34 -0.32 8.69 7.48
CA VAL A 34 -0.66 8.10 8.78
C VAL A 34 -0.73 9.23 9.80
N SER A 35 -1.85 9.39 10.48
CA SER A 35 -2.10 10.51 11.38
C SER A 35 -2.93 10.08 12.59
N ASP A 36 -2.87 10.83 13.68
CA ASP A 36 -3.73 10.69 14.85
C ASP A 36 -4.98 11.57 14.80
N ARG A 37 -5.19 12.26 13.68
CA ARG A 37 -6.34 13.11 13.44
C ARG A 37 -6.80 13.00 11.99
N ALA A 38 -8.08 13.26 11.78
CA ALA A 38 -8.60 13.42 10.43
C ALA A 38 -8.01 14.71 9.81
N THR A 39 -7.32 14.57 8.68
CA THR A 39 -6.83 15.72 7.90
C THR A 39 -7.56 15.81 6.57
N LYS A 40 -7.94 17.03 6.17
CA LYS A 40 -8.52 17.29 4.85
C LYS A 40 -7.38 17.50 3.85
N GLY A 41 -7.38 16.75 2.76
CA GLY A 41 -6.33 16.84 1.74
C GLY A 41 -6.62 15.97 0.53
N SER A 42 -5.73 16.05 -0.47
CA SER A 42 -5.81 15.24 -1.69
C SER A 42 -5.35 13.80 -1.49
N LYS A 43 -4.48 13.55 -0.50
CA LYS A 43 -3.99 12.20 -0.19
C LYS A 43 -4.87 11.53 0.86
N PRO A 44 -5.14 10.22 0.73
CA PRO A 44 -5.89 9.49 1.74
C PRO A 44 -5.15 9.45 3.08
N VAL A 45 -5.91 9.32 4.15
CA VAL A 45 -5.42 9.41 5.52
C VAL A 45 -5.84 8.16 6.28
N PHE A 46 -4.85 7.45 6.82
CA PHE A 46 -5.02 6.37 7.77
C PHE A 46 -4.97 6.96 9.18
N VAL A 47 -6.13 6.99 9.84
CA VAL A 47 -6.27 7.62 11.16
C VAL A 47 -6.04 6.58 12.26
N ILE A 48 -5.22 6.92 13.25
CA ILE A 48 -4.93 6.13 14.45
C ILE A 48 -5.39 6.92 15.67
N ASP A 49 -6.57 6.60 16.19
CA ASP A 49 -7.12 7.21 17.40
C ASP A 49 -7.98 6.18 18.15
N SER A 50 -8.46 6.51 19.35
CA SER A 50 -9.26 5.60 20.18
C SER A 50 -10.58 5.14 19.53
N ASN A 51 -11.10 5.92 18.59
CA ASN A 51 -12.38 5.70 17.90
C ASN A 51 -12.18 5.27 16.44
N SER A 52 -10.95 5.10 15.99
CA SER A 52 -10.65 4.85 14.59
C SER A 52 -11.27 3.52 14.13
N PRO A 53 -11.89 3.50 12.94
CA PRO A 53 -12.36 2.26 12.33
C PRO A 53 -11.21 1.39 11.81
N TYR A 54 -10.01 1.96 11.65
CA TYR A 54 -8.86 1.26 11.07
C TYR A 54 -7.96 0.66 12.14
N LEU A 55 -7.49 1.48 13.09
CA LEU A 55 -6.56 1.07 14.12
C LEU A 55 -6.71 1.91 15.37
N LYS A 56 -7.03 1.25 16.49
CA LYS A 56 -7.19 1.87 17.79
C LYS A 56 -5.94 1.74 18.64
N VAL A 57 -5.74 2.70 19.55
CA VAL A 57 -4.69 2.65 20.58
C VAL A 57 -5.22 1.91 21.82
N PRO A 58 -4.42 1.04 22.47
CA PRO A 58 -3.07 0.61 22.10
C PRO A 58 -3.06 -0.46 21.01
N PHE A 59 -1.96 -0.56 20.26
CA PHE A 59 -1.75 -1.57 19.23
C PHE A 59 -0.31 -2.09 19.28
N ASN A 60 -0.08 -3.28 18.71
CA ASN A 60 1.26 -3.84 18.51
C ASN A 60 1.74 -3.64 17.05
N LYS A 61 3.03 -3.90 16.82
CA LYS A 61 3.66 -3.70 15.51
C LYS A 61 3.01 -4.52 14.40
N GLU A 62 2.68 -5.79 14.65
CA GLU A 62 2.08 -6.67 13.66
C GLU A 62 0.70 -6.17 13.22
N THR A 63 -0.13 -5.76 14.19
CA THR A 63 -1.46 -5.20 13.93
C THR A 63 -1.36 -3.92 13.09
N LEU A 64 -0.39 -3.05 13.39
CA LEU A 64 -0.12 -1.84 12.59
C LEU A 64 0.23 -2.21 11.14
N LEU A 65 1.16 -3.14 10.92
CA LEU A 65 1.60 -3.49 9.57
C LEU A 65 0.51 -4.17 8.75
N ASN A 66 -0.26 -5.07 9.36
CA ASN A 66 -1.37 -5.75 8.70
C ASN A 66 -2.47 -4.77 8.28
N THR A 67 -2.93 -3.92 9.21
CA THR A 67 -4.00 -2.94 8.93
C THR A 67 -3.57 -1.89 7.90
N LEU A 68 -2.30 -1.47 7.90
CA LEU A 68 -1.76 -0.60 6.86
C LEU A 68 -1.72 -1.29 5.48
N GLY A 69 -1.36 -2.58 5.43
CA GLY A 69 -1.36 -3.37 4.19
C GLY A 69 -2.75 -3.55 3.60
N GLU A 70 -3.75 -3.83 4.45
CA GLU A 70 -5.16 -3.92 4.07
C GLU A 70 -5.67 -2.58 3.53
N PHE A 71 -5.36 -1.49 4.24
CA PHE A 71 -5.72 -0.14 3.81
C PHE A 71 -5.12 0.21 2.44
N TYR A 72 -3.82 -0.07 2.25
CA TYR A 72 -3.14 0.14 0.98
C TYR A 72 -3.77 -0.68 -0.16
N SER A 73 -4.06 -1.95 0.09
CA SER A 73 -4.69 -2.84 -0.91
C SER A 73 -6.09 -2.36 -1.30
N ALA A 74 -6.91 -1.96 -0.32
CA ALA A 74 -8.24 -1.38 -0.57
C ALA A 74 -8.16 -0.07 -1.37
N MET A 75 -7.13 0.74 -1.13
CA MET A 75 -6.88 1.96 -1.90
C MET A 75 -6.45 1.69 -3.34
N GLN A 76 -5.68 0.62 -3.60
CA GLN A 76 -5.32 0.19 -4.95
C GLN A 76 -6.55 -0.29 -5.72
N ILE A 77 -7.41 -1.10 -5.10
CA ILE A 77 -8.64 -1.61 -5.72
C ILE A 77 -9.62 -0.48 -6.04
N SER A 78 -9.75 0.50 -5.14
CA SER A 78 -10.63 1.66 -5.33
C SER A 78 -10.08 2.73 -6.28
N GLY A 79 -8.88 2.54 -6.84
CA GLY A 79 -8.25 3.50 -7.76
C GLY A 79 -7.82 4.82 -7.11
N LYS A 80 -7.77 4.88 -5.77
CA LYS A 80 -7.37 6.08 -5.00
C LYS A 80 -5.85 6.26 -4.93
N ILE A 81 -5.09 5.20 -5.20
CA ILE A 81 -3.65 5.27 -5.44
C ILE A 81 -3.45 5.15 -6.95
N GLN A 82 -2.91 6.20 -7.57
CA GLN A 82 -2.29 6.04 -8.87
C GLN A 82 -1.01 5.24 -8.65
N SER A 83 -1.00 4.02 -9.19
CA SER A 83 0.20 3.16 -9.24
C SER A 83 1.39 4.02 -9.66
N SER A 84 2.41 4.13 -8.80
CA SER A 84 3.68 4.76 -9.19
C SER A 84 4.17 4.13 -10.50
N GLU A 85 4.88 4.88 -11.34
CA GLU A 85 5.37 4.38 -12.64
C GLU A 85 6.09 3.03 -12.52
N LEU A 86 6.81 2.81 -11.42
CA LEU A 86 7.46 1.54 -11.06
C LEU A 86 6.47 0.39 -10.92
N THR A 87 5.37 0.58 -10.18
CA THR A 87 4.30 -0.44 -10.09
C THR A 87 3.56 -0.64 -11.42
N SER A 88 3.49 0.39 -12.27
CA SER A 88 2.97 0.23 -13.64
C SER A 88 3.91 -0.61 -14.51
N LEU A 89 5.22 -0.46 -14.34
CA LEU A 89 6.23 -1.22 -15.07
C LEU A 89 6.23 -2.67 -14.63
N GLU A 90 6.23 -2.95 -13.33
CA GLU A 90 6.13 -4.30 -12.78
C GLU A 90 4.86 -5.01 -13.27
N ARG A 91 3.74 -4.30 -13.31
CA ARG A 91 2.47 -4.82 -13.84
C ARG A 91 2.58 -5.14 -15.34
N ARG A 92 3.14 -4.24 -16.14
CA ARG A 92 3.37 -4.47 -17.59
C ARG A 92 4.31 -5.65 -17.84
N VAL A 93 5.34 -5.82 -17.01
CA VAL A 93 6.24 -6.98 -17.08
C VAL A 93 5.48 -8.25 -16.74
N GLY A 94 4.68 -8.25 -15.66
CA GLY A 94 3.82 -9.38 -15.30
C GLY A 94 2.86 -9.78 -16.42
N ASP A 95 2.13 -8.81 -16.98
CA ASP A 95 1.20 -9.03 -18.09
C ASP A 95 1.90 -9.64 -19.32
N LEU A 96 3.15 -9.25 -19.59
CA LEU A 96 3.95 -9.80 -20.68
C LEU A 96 4.36 -11.25 -20.42
N VAL A 97 4.77 -11.58 -19.20
CA VAL A 97 5.13 -12.96 -18.81
C VAL A 97 3.92 -13.88 -18.87
N ASP A 98 2.76 -13.43 -18.39
CA ASP A 98 1.52 -14.21 -18.43
C ASP A 98 1.05 -14.45 -19.87
N LYS A 99 1.19 -13.44 -20.73
CA LYS A 99 0.93 -13.60 -22.17
C LYS A 99 1.86 -14.61 -22.81
N PHE A 100 3.18 -14.50 -22.58
CA PHE A 100 4.17 -15.44 -23.10
C PHE A 100 3.87 -16.88 -22.65
N LYS A 101 3.56 -17.08 -21.36
CA LYS A 101 3.17 -18.38 -20.81
C LYS A 101 1.94 -18.95 -21.52
N SER A 102 0.92 -18.11 -21.73
CA SER A 102 -0.32 -18.52 -22.40
C SER A 102 -0.09 -18.92 -23.85
N ASP A 103 0.72 -18.14 -24.58
CA ASP A 103 1.08 -18.42 -25.97
C ASP A 103 1.88 -19.73 -26.08
N LEU A 104 2.80 -19.98 -25.16
CA LEU A 104 3.60 -21.21 -25.14
C LEU A 104 2.74 -22.46 -24.89
N ILE A 105 1.82 -22.40 -23.92
CA ILE A 105 0.88 -23.48 -23.63
C ILE A 105 -0.02 -23.74 -24.84
N ARG A 106 -0.48 -22.68 -25.54
CA ARG A 106 -1.31 -22.82 -26.72
C ARG A 106 -0.57 -23.56 -27.84
N ILE A 107 0.66 -23.16 -28.15
CA ILE A 107 1.47 -23.81 -29.20
C ILE A 107 1.70 -25.29 -28.88
N ILE A 108 1.99 -25.62 -27.62
CA ILE A 108 2.19 -27.02 -27.20
C ILE A 108 0.89 -27.81 -27.38
N LYS A 109 -0.27 -27.27 -26.97
CA LYS A 109 -1.55 -27.95 -27.17
C LYS A 109 -1.87 -28.17 -28.65
N ASP A 110 -1.66 -27.16 -29.50
CA ASP A 110 -1.94 -27.24 -30.94
C ASP A 110 -1.09 -28.30 -31.67
N GLU A 111 0.08 -28.66 -31.12
CA GLU A 111 0.95 -29.72 -31.68
C GLU A 111 0.65 -31.12 -31.11
N TYR A 112 0.11 -31.22 -29.88
CA TYR A 112 -0.24 -32.51 -29.26
C TYR A 112 -1.70 -32.95 -29.52
N GLU A 113 -2.59 -32.03 -29.92
CA GLU A 113 -3.99 -32.31 -30.28
C GLU A 113 -4.21 -32.53 -31.81
N LYS A 114 -3.12 -32.61 -32.60
CA LYS A 114 -3.13 -33.11 -34.00
C LYS A 114 -2.89 -34.62 -34.05
#